data_AF-A0A419K2R3-F1
#
_entry.id   AF-A0A419K2R3-F1
#
_cell.length_a   1.000
_cell.length_b   1.000
_cell.length_c   1.000
_cell.angle_alpha   90.00
_cell.angle_beta   90.00
_cell.angle_gamma   90.00
#
_symmetry.space_group_name_H-M   'P 1'
#
loop_
_entity.id
_entity.type
_entity.pdbx_description
1 polymer ?
#
loop_
_entity_poly.entity_id
_entity_poly.type
_entity_poly.pdbx_seq_one_letter_code
_entity_poly.pdbx_strand_id
1 'polypeptide(L)'
;MTKNELALARKAVEIRKRVKGRKPEFIRQESWRYIRLKENWRRPKGLDNKMRRKIKGWPATVNVGYRGPKNARGLHPSGYREVLIHNLDELKKVNPKIEAVRIAHNIGGRKRAKILVEAKKRGITVLNFKEVEKEKEKEKTEETEIKEEKPKQKSKKRKRAEGNAES
;
A
#
# COMPACT_ATOMS: atom_id res chain seq x y z
N MET A 1 -8.52 21.82 6.31
CA MET A 1 -9.69 21.83 5.44
C MET A 1 -10.97 21.99 6.23
N THR A 2 -11.80 22.93 5.81
CA THR A 2 -13.25 22.86 6.03
C THR A 2 -13.79 21.68 5.20
N LYS A 3 -14.96 21.11 5.55
CA LYS A 3 -15.54 19.97 4.81
C LYS A 3 -15.65 20.22 3.30
N ASN A 4 -15.79 21.48 2.89
CA ASN A 4 -15.94 21.90 1.49
C ASN A 4 -14.67 21.71 0.64
N GLU A 5 -13.48 21.99 1.18
CA GLU A 5 -12.23 21.84 0.43
C GLU A 5 -11.94 20.36 0.11
N LEU A 6 -12.27 19.45 1.03
CA LEU A 6 -12.11 18.02 0.84
C LEU A 6 -13.07 17.49 -0.24
N ALA A 7 -14.30 18.02 -0.27
CA ALA A 7 -15.28 17.68 -1.30
C ALA A 7 -14.82 18.14 -2.69
N LEU A 8 -14.25 19.34 -2.80
CA LEU A 8 -13.65 19.84 -4.04
C LEU A 8 -12.48 18.97 -4.50
N ALA A 9 -11.58 18.60 -3.59
CA ALA A 9 -10.46 17.71 -3.87
C ALA A 9 -10.94 16.34 -4.40
N ARG A 10 -11.95 15.76 -3.76
CA ARG A 10 -12.57 14.50 -4.22
C ARG A 10 -13.21 14.62 -5.60
N LYS A 11 -13.95 15.71 -5.86
CA LYS A 11 -14.52 15.99 -7.19
C LYS A 11 -13.43 16.11 -8.26
N ALA A 12 -12.32 16.78 -7.94
CA ALA A 12 -11.18 16.92 -8.85
C ALA A 12 -10.51 15.55 -9.13
N VAL A 13 -10.40 14.69 -8.12
CA VAL A 13 -9.90 13.31 -8.27
C VAL A 13 -10.82 12.47 -9.16
N GLU A 14 -12.14 12.62 -9.04
CA GLU A 14 -13.10 11.90 -9.88
C GLU A 14 -12.97 12.31 -11.36
N ILE A 15 -12.84 13.62 -11.62
CA ILE A 15 -12.56 14.13 -12.97
C ILE A 15 -11.24 13.54 -13.49
N ARG A 16 -10.19 13.49 -12.66
CA ARG A 16 -8.91 12.86 -13.02
C ARG A 16 -9.08 11.38 -13.35
N LYS A 17 -9.91 10.63 -12.61
CA LYS A 17 -10.20 9.21 -12.86
C LYS A 17 -10.87 9.02 -14.22
N ARG A 18 -11.88 9.84 -14.53
CA ARG A 18 -12.57 9.85 -15.83
C ARG A 18 -11.61 10.15 -16.99
N VAL A 19 -10.76 11.18 -16.85
CA VAL A 19 -9.76 11.53 -17.86
C VAL A 19 -8.73 10.41 -18.02
N LYS A 20 -8.29 9.78 -16.91
CA LYS A 20 -7.36 8.64 -16.94
C LYS A 20 -7.94 7.44 -17.69
N GLY A 21 -9.24 7.16 -17.56
CA GLY A 21 -9.89 6.06 -18.28
C GLY A 21 -9.89 6.23 -19.81
N ARG A 22 -9.84 7.47 -20.31
CA ARG A 22 -9.72 7.76 -21.75
C ARG A 22 -8.27 7.81 -22.24
N LYS A 23 -7.30 7.74 -21.33
CA LYS A 23 -5.90 7.92 -21.63
C LYS A 23 -5.30 6.58 -22.08
N PRO A 24 -4.53 6.56 -23.19
CA PRO A 24 -3.81 5.36 -23.60
C PRO A 24 -2.71 5.01 -22.60
N GLU A 25 -2.34 3.73 -22.53
CA GLU A 25 -1.34 3.22 -21.57
C GLU A 25 0.10 3.67 -21.86
N PHE A 26 0.34 4.24 -23.05
CA PHE A 26 1.66 4.69 -23.52
C PHE A 26 2.73 3.60 -23.47
N ILE A 27 2.49 2.57 -24.27
CA ILE A 27 3.37 1.44 -24.41
C ILE A 27 4.51 1.77 -25.40
N ARG A 28 5.68 1.16 -25.18
CA ARG A 28 6.80 1.23 -26.15
C ARG A 28 6.40 0.62 -27.49
N GLN A 29 6.95 1.13 -28.59
CA GLN A 29 6.81 0.48 -29.89
C GLN A 29 7.25 -0.98 -29.84
N GLU A 30 6.41 -1.86 -30.37
CA GLU A 30 6.66 -3.29 -30.60
C GLU A 30 7.04 -4.09 -29.34
N SER A 31 6.76 -3.57 -28.13
CA SER A 31 6.98 -4.34 -26.90
C SER A 31 6.07 -5.56 -26.80
N TRP A 32 4.88 -5.51 -27.41
CA TRP A 32 3.98 -6.66 -27.51
C TRP A 32 4.50 -7.75 -28.48
N ARG A 33 5.42 -7.40 -29.39
CA ARG A 33 5.98 -8.33 -30.38
C ARG A 33 7.26 -9.00 -29.88
N TYR A 34 8.07 -8.27 -29.10
CA TYR A 34 9.41 -8.73 -28.71
C TYR A 34 9.57 -8.73 -27.19
N ILE A 35 9.81 -9.90 -26.59
CA ILE A 35 10.02 -10.08 -25.14
C ILE A 35 11.19 -9.22 -24.60
N ARG A 36 12.25 -9.04 -25.40
CA ARG A 36 13.40 -8.18 -25.05
C ARG A 36 13.03 -6.69 -24.86
N LEU A 37 11.88 -6.27 -25.40
CA LEU A 37 11.40 -4.89 -25.30
C LEU A 37 10.36 -4.79 -24.20
N LYS A 38 10.74 -4.16 -23.08
CA LYS A 38 9.78 -3.83 -22.01
C LYS A 38 8.78 -2.78 -22.48
N GLU A 39 7.61 -2.78 -21.86
CA GLU A 39 6.48 -1.87 -22.17
C GLU A 39 6.72 -0.41 -21.74
N ASN A 40 7.88 -0.09 -21.16
CA ASN A 40 8.19 1.25 -20.71
C ASN A 40 8.28 2.25 -21.87
N TRP A 41 7.53 3.36 -21.78
CA TRP A 41 7.51 4.40 -22.80
C TRP A 41 8.92 4.85 -23.21
N ARG A 42 9.18 4.86 -24.53
CA ARG A 42 10.37 5.47 -25.14
C ARG A 42 9.91 6.25 -26.36
N ARG A 43 10.45 7.46 -26.54
CA ARG A 43 10.14 8.29 -27.70
C ARG A 43 10.55 7.55 -28.99
N PRO A 44 9.62 7.31 -29.94
CA PRO A 44 9.95 6.69 -31.22
C PRO A 44 10.83 7.64 -32.05
N LYS A 45 11.97 7.13 -32.55
CA LYS A 45 12.98 7.95 -33.27
C LYS A 45 13.00 7.74 -34.79
N GLY A 46 12.91 6.50 -35.26
CA GLY A 46 13.08 6.15 -36.67
C GLY A 46 12.11 6.85 -37.62
N LEU A 47 12.56 7.15 -38.84
CA LEU A 47 11.77 7.91 -39.81
C LEU A 47 10.50 7.17 -40.24
N ASP A 48 10.61 5.89 -40.54
CA ASP A 48 9.50 5.02 -40.99
C ASP A 48 8.60 4.52 -39.86
N ASN A 49 8.91 4.92 -38.63
CA ASN A 49 8.19 4.47 -37.45
C ASN A 49 6.73 4.93 -37.48
N LYS A 50 5.83 3.96 -37.48
CA LYS A 50 4.38 4.18 -37.58
C LYS A 50 3.81 4.96 -36.38
N MET A 51 4.37 4.75 -35.18
CA MET A 51 4.00 5.55 -33.98
C MET A 51 4.51 6.99 -34.09
N ARG A 52 5.73 7.22 -34.60
CA ARG A 52 6.29 8.57 -34.82
C ARG A 52 5.44 9.35 -35.83
N ARG A 53 5.03 8.67 -36.91
CA ARG A 53 4.14 9.19 -37.95
C ARG A 53 2.66 9.27 -37.50
N LYS A 54 2.31 8.80 -36.30
CA LYS A 54 0.97 8.80 -35.72
C LYS A 54 -0.08 8.08 -36.60
N ILE A 55 0.30 6.96 -37.21
CA ILE A 55 -0.60 6.16 -38.05
C ILE A 55 -1.67 5.50 -37.18
N LYS A 56 -2.94 5.54 -37.62
CA LYS A 56 -4.07 4.89 -36.93
C LYS A 56 -3.83 3.38 -36.76
N GLY A 57 -4.21 2.84 -35.61
CA GLY A 57 -4.00 1.43 -35.25
C GLY A 57 -2.67 1.15 -34.53
N TRP A 58 -1.75 2.11 -34.49
CA TRP A 58 -0.56 2.03 -33.64
C TRP A 58 -0.78 2.76 -32.31
N PRO A 59 -0.08 2.35 -31.22
CA PRO A 59 -0.22 3.02 -29.93
C PRO A 59 0.07 4.51 -30.01
N ALA A 60 -0.70 5.29 -29.26
CA ALA A 60 -0.59 6.75 -29.25
C ALA A 60 0.76 7.22 -28.69
N THR A 61 1.28 8.31 -29.25
CA THR A 61 2.49 8.96 -28.76
C THR A 61 2.18 9.94 -27.63
N VAL A 62 3.02 9.98 -26.59
CA VAL A 62 2.88 10.93 -25.47
C VAL A 62 2.91 12.38 -25.97
N ASN A 63 1.95 13.19 -25.50
CA ASN A 63 1.86 14.63 -25.76
C ASN A 63 1.37 15.37 -24.50
N VAL A 64 1.46 16.71 -24.50
CA VAL A 64 1.01 17.57 -23.40
C VAL A 64 -0.52 17.55 -23.22
N GLY A 65 -1.27 17.29 -24.29
CA GLY A 65 -2.74 17.21 -24.28
C GLY A 65 -3.31 16.10 -23.40
N TYR A 66 -2.56 15.01 -23.19
CA TYR A 66 -2.96 13.93 -22.27
C TYR A 66 -2.76 14.25 -20.77
N ARG A 67 -2.48 15.51 -20.42
CA ARG A 67 -2.27 15.93 -19.04
C ARG A 67 -3.61 16.03 -18.30
N GLY A 68 -3.64 15.50 -17.07
CA GLY A 68 -4.82 15.60 -16.19
C GLY A 68 -4.99 16.99 -15.55
N PRO A 69 -6.15 17.23 -14.92
CA PRO A 69 -6.49 18.49 -14.28
C PRO A 69 -5.44 18.89 -13.23
N LYS A 70 -5.01 20.16 -13.22
CA LYS A 70 -3.90 20.65 -12.38
C LYS A 70 -4.16 20.43 -10.89
N ASN A 71 -5.38 20.71 -10.46
CA ASN A 71 -5.79 20.68 -9.05
C ASN A 71 -5.80 19.25 -8.46
N ALA A 72 -5.91 18.21 -9.30
CA ALA A 72 -5.96 16.82 -8.85
C ALA A 72 -4.61 16.09 -8.94
N ARG A 73 -3.55 16.75 -9.42
CA ARG A 73 -2.23 16.12 -9.58
C ARG A 73 -1.60 15.92 -8.21
N GLY A 74 -1.02 14.75 -7.98
CA GLY A 74 -0.39 14.41 -6.70
C GLY A 74 -1.36 14.11 -5.55
N LEU A 75 -2.67 14.26 -5.76
CA LEU A 75 -3.67 13.82 -4.78
C LEU A 75 -3.84 12.30 -4.80
N HIS A 76 -4.02 11.73 -3.61
CA HIS A 76 -4.44 10.36 -3.39
C HIS A 76 -5.92 10.18 -3.81
N PRO A 77 -6.38 8.97 -4.20
CA PRO A 77 -7.78 8.71 -4.50
C PRO A 77 -8.79 9.15 -3.42
N SER A 78 -8.37 9.20 -2.15
CA SER A 78 -9.22 9.69 -1.05
C SER A 78 -9.37 11.24 -1.00
N GLY A 79 -8.57 11.97 -1.79
CA GLY A 79 -8.54 13.43 -1.84
C GLY A 79 -7.43 14.09 -1.03
N TYR A 80 -6.69 13.34 -0.20
CA TYR A 80 -5.57 13.88 0.57
C TYR A 80 -4.30 14.08 -0.27
N ARG A 81 -3.45 15.02 0.15
CA ARG A 81 -2.08 15.12 -0.34
C ARG A 81 -1.22 14.08 0.37
N GLU A 82 -0.51 13.25 -0.40
CA GLU A 82 0.37 12.23 0.17
C GLU A 82 1.68 12.84 0.64
N VAL A 83 2.10 12.54 1.88
CA VAL A 83 3.41 12.90 2.44
C VAL A 83 4.14 11.61 2.82
N LEU A 84 5.31 11.41 2.24
CA LEU A 84 6.19 10.29 2.58
C LEU A 84 7.00 10.64 3.82
N ILE A 85 6.97 9.79 4.86
CA ILE A 85 7.71 10.01 6.11
C ILE A 85 8.74 8.91 6.40
N HIS A 86 9.81 9.30 7.09
CA HIS A 86 10.91 8.44 7.53
C HIS A 86 11.05 8.35 9.06
N ASN A 87 10.53 9.34 9.79
CA ASN A 87 10.69 9.45 11.25
C ASN A 87 9.47 10.11 11.92
N LEU A 88 9.50 10.20 13.25
CA LEU A 88 8.44 10.82 14.05
C LEU A 88 8.45 12.35 13.95
N ASP A 89 9.58 12.98 13.67
CA ASP A 89 9.66 14.44 13.60
C ASP A 89 9.03 14.99 12.33
N GLU A 90 9.13 14.25 11.22
CA GLU A 90 8.41 14.52 9.98
C GLU A 90 6.91 14.41 10.20
N LEU A 91 6.44 13.43 11.00
CA LEU A 91 5.02 13.30 11.35
C LEU A 91 4.48 14.54 12.09
N LYS A 92 5.33 15.24 12.87
CA LYS A 92 4.91 16.46 13.58
C LYS A 92 4.59 17.63 12.66
N LYS A 93 5.21 17.66 11.47
CA LYS A 93 5.05 18.75 10.48
C LYS A 93 3.82 18.58 9.59
N VAL A 94 3.17 17.42 9.63
CA VAL A 94 2.05 17.07 8.75
C VAL A 94 0.74 17.68 9.26
N ASN A 95 -0.05 18.25 8.35
CA ASN A 95 -1.38 18.76 8.69
C ASN A 95 -2.45 17.65 8.54
N PRO A 96 -3.10 17.20 9.63
CA PRO A 96 -4.05 16.07 9.58
C PRO A 96 -5.27 16.30 8.67
N LYS A 97 -5.63 17.57 8.42
CA LYS A 97 -6.83 17.90 7.65
C LYS A 97 -6.61 17.88 6.13
N ILE A 98 -5.38 18.05 5.67
CA ILE A 98 -5.04 18.21 4.23
C ILE A 98 -4.24 17.00 3.74
N GLU A 99 -3.42 16.44 4.62
CA GLU A 99 -2.38 15.50 4.26
C GLU A 99 -2.63 14.13 4.88
N ALA A 100 -2.32 13.11 4.10
CA ALA A 100 -2.26 11.74 4.57
C ALA A 100 -0.83 11.24 4.45
N VAL A 101 -0.45 10.39 5.38
CA VAL A 101 0.93 9.95 5.53
C VAL A 101 1.12 8.58 4.88
N ARG A 102 2.19 8.43 4.10
CA ARG A 102 2.73 7.13 3.72
C ARG A 102 4.04 6.90 4.46
N ILE A 103 4.13 5.80 5.16
CA ILE A 103 5.35 5.39 5.86
C ILE A 103 6.31 4.78 4.83
N ALA A 104 7.54 5.27 4.74
CA ALA A 104 8.54 4.73 3.84
C ALA A 104 8.81 3.23 4.08
N HIS A 105 9.19 2.51 3.01
CA HIS A 105 9.44 1.07 3.05
C HIS A 105 10.64 0.69 3.94
N ASN A 106 11.64 1.56 4.02
CA ASN A 106 12.87 1.34 4.79
C ASN A 106 12.67 1.38 6.32
N ILE A 107 11.53 1.85 6.83
CA ILE A 107 11.29 1.92 8.27
C ILE A 107 10.93 0.53 8.80
N GLY A 108 11.73 0.02 9.73
CA GLY A 108 11.47 -1.26 10.42
C GLY A 108 10.27 -1.22 11.38
N GLY A 109 9.72 -2.40 11.69
CA GLY A 109 8.47 -2.58 12.45
C GLY A 109 8.40 -1.83 13.79
N ARG A 110 9.49 -1.83 14.58
CA ARG A 110 9.55 -1.12 15.87
C ARG A 110 9.29 0.39 15.73
N LYS A 111 9.89 1.05 14.73
CA LYS A 111 9.67 2.48 14.46
C LYS A 111 8.28 2.72 13.85
N ARG A 112 7.81 1.82 12.98
CA ARG A 112 6.45 1.89 12.41
C ARG A 112 5.37 1.87 13.50
N ALA A 113 5.49 1.00 14.49
CA ALA A 113 4.53 0.92 15.60
C ALA A 113 4.44 2.24 16.37
N LYS A 114 5.58 2.87 16.68
CA LYS A 114 5.62 4.20 17.33
C LYS A 114 4.94 5.28 16.48
N ILE A 115 5.23 5.31 15.18
CA ILE A 115 4.62 6.24 14.22
C ILE A 115 3.11 6.06 14.16
N LEU A 116 2.62 4.82 14.14
CA LEU A 116 1.19 4.52 14.09
C LEU A 116 0.45 4.99 15.34
N VAL A 117 1.02 4.74 16.52
CA VAL A 117 0.45 5.21 17.79
C VAL A 117 0.35 6.73 17.80
N GLU A 118 1.42 7.44 17.43
CA GLU A 118 1.45 8.90 17.40
C GLU A 118 0.51 9.48 16.32
N ALA A 119 0.45 8.86 15.14
CA ALA A 119 -0.45 9.27 14.07
C ALA A 119 -1.92 9.14 14.49
N LYS A 120 -2.28 8.06 15.18
CA LYS A 120 -3.64 7.85 15.70
C LYS A 120 -4.01 8.90 16.75
N LYS A 121 -3.09 9.24 17.66
CA LYS A 121 -3.29 10.32 18.65
C LYS A 121 -3.57 11.67 18.00
N ARG A 122 -2.89 11.96 16.89
CA ARG A 122 -3.04 13.23 16.14
C ARG A 122 -4.20 13.21 15.11
N GLY A 123 -4.88 12.08 14.95
CA GLY A 123 -5.92 11.92 13.93
C GLY A 123 -5.40 11.97 12.48
N ILE A 124 -4.12 11.63 12.26
CA ILE A 124 -3.52 11.61 10.92
C ILE A 124 -3.83 10.27 10.25
N THR A 125 -4.31 10.32 9.01
CA THR A 125 -4.60 9.12 8.22
C THR A 125 -3.31 8.52 7.64
N VAL A 126 -3.04 7.24 7.92
CA VAL A 126 -1.90 6.50 7.36
C VAL A 126 -2.36 5.61 6.21
N LEU A 127 -1.78 5.77 5.02
CA LEU A 127 -2.24 5.11 3.79
C LEU A 127 -1.82 3.64 3.69
N ASN A 128 -0.61 3.30 4.13
CA ASN A 128 -0.05 1.95 4.06
C ASN A 128 -0.07 1.27 5.42
N PHE A 129 -1.26 1.25 6.04
CA PHE A 129 -1.50 0.51 7.26
C PHE A 129 -1.40 -0.99 6.98
N LYS A 130 -0.70 -1.72 7.84
CA LYS A 130 -0.72 -3.18 7.87
C LYS A 130 -1.44 -3.58 9.14
N GLU A 131 -2.62 -4.17 9.01
CA GLU A 131 -3.26 -4.86 10.11
C GLU A 131 -2.40 -6.08 10.44
N VAL A 132 -1.91 -6.13 11.68
CA VAL A 132 -1.34 -7.35 12.22
C VAL A 132 -2.49 -8.05 12.89
N GLU A 133 -3.00 -9.12 12.26
CA GLU A 133 -4.02 -9.98 12.87
C GLU A 133 -3.46 -10.52 14.19
N LYS A 134 -3.93 -9.96 15.31
CA LYS A 134 -3.53 -10.36 16.66
C LYS A 134 -4.11 -11.72 17.08
N GLU A 135 -5.04 -12.26 16.30
CA GLU A 135 -5.77 -13.49 16.62
C GLU A 135 -4.90 -14.74 16.50
N LYS A 136 -3.92 -14.74 15.58
CA LYS A 136 -3.06 -15.91 15.32
C LYS A 136 -1.98 -16.18 16.39
N GLU A 137 -1.68 -15.21 17.24
CA GLU A 137 -0.71 -15.40 18.33
C GLU A 137 -1.38 -15.94 19.59
N LYS A 138 -2.63 -15.54 19.88
CA LYS A 138 -3.38 -16.00 21.06
C LYS A 138 -3.71 -17.49 20.97
N GLU A 139 -4.21 -17.94 19.82
CA GLU A 139 -4.53 -19.36 19.58
C GLU A 139 -3.28 -20.24 19.67
N LYS A 140 -2.12 -19.75 19.21
CA LYS A 140 -0.85 -20.49 19.30
C LYS A 140 -0.35 -20.62 20.73
N THR A 141 -0.44 -19.55 21.54
CA THR A 141 -0.06 -19.60 22.95
C THR A 141 -0.98 -20.51 23.76
N GLU A 142 -2.30 -20.44 23.52
CA GLU A 142 -3.28 -21.31 24.19
C GLU A 142 -3.09 -22.78 23.80
N GLU A 143 -2.83 -23.10 22.52
CA GLU A 143 -2.51 -24.47 22.10
C GLU A 143 -1.20 -25.01 22.68
N THR A 144 -0.17 -24.18 22.84
CA THR A 144 1.09 -24.59 23.46
C THR A 144 0.94 -24.85 24.97
N GLU A 145 0.16 -24.04 25.68
CA GLU A 145 -0.12 -24.24 27.11
C GLU A 145 -0.96 -25.52 27.33
N ILE A 146 -1.98 -25.77 26.50
CA ILE A 146 -2.79 -27.00 26.54
C ILE A 146 -1.94 -28.25 26.22
N LYS A 147 -0.93 -28.12 25.34
CA LYS A 147 0.00 -29.22 24.99
C LYS A 147 1.07 -29.46 26.05
N GLU A 148 1.45 -28.47 26.86
CA GLU A 148 2.39 -28.65 27.99
C GLU A 148 1.71 -29.15 29.27
N GLU A 149 0.42 -28.88 29.47
CA GLU A 149 -0.35 -29.43 30.60
C GLU A 149 -0.71 -30.92 30.44
N LYS A 150 -1.06 -31.35 29.21
CA LYS A 150 -1.38 -32.76 28.90
C LYS A 150 -0.27 -33.78 29.27
N PRO A 151 1.03 -33.54 29.06
CA PRO A 151 2.09 -34.46 29.47
C PRO A 151 2.32 -34.47 30.99
N LYS A 152 2.12 -33.35 31.70
CA LYS A 152 2.23 -33.28 33.18
C LYS A 152 1.12 -34.06 33.89
N GLN A 153 -0.08 -34.13 33.32
CA GLN A 153 -1.18 -34.95 33.85
C GLN A 153 -0.99 -36.45 33.56
N LYS A 154 -0.45 -36.82 32.38
CA LYS A 154 -0.12 -38.23 32.05
C LYS A 154 0.99 -38.80 32.94
N SER A 155 2.01 -38.01 33.29
CA SER A 155 3.10 -38.48 34.17
C SER A 155 2.66 -38.66 35.63
N LYS A 156 1.79 -37.76 36.16
CA LYS A 156 1.17 -37.94 37.49
C LYS A 156 0.25 -39.17 37.57
N LYS A 157 -0.47 -39.50 36.49
CA LYS A 157 -1.35 -40.68 36.44
C LYS A 157 -0.58 -42.01 36.37
N ARG A 158 0.56 -42.04 35.68
CA ARG A 158 1.46 -43.23 35.63
C ARG A 158 2.10 -43.53 36.99
N LYS A 159 2.64 -42.52 37.68
CA LYS A 159 3.26 -42.70 39.02
C LYS A 159 2.29 -43.20 40.10
N ARG A 160 0.99 -42.86 40.00
CA ARG A 160 -0.05 -43.38 40.91
C ARG A 160 -0.45 -44.83 40.64
N ALA A 161 -0.23 -45.34 39.42
CA ALA A 161 -0.58 -46.72 39.07
C ALA A 161 0.52 -47.72 39.45
N GLU A 162 1.79 -47.30 39.41
CA GLU A 162 2.94 -48.14 39.78
C GLU A 162 3.05 -48.35 41.30
N GLY A 163 2.63 -47.38 42.11
CA GLY A 163 2.70 -47.47 43.58
C GLY A 163 1.60 -48.31 44.26
N ASN A 164 0.68 -48.93 43.51
CA ASN A 164 -0.45 -49.69 44.06
C ASN A 164 -0.39 -51.20 43.71
N ALA A 165 0.75 -51.67 43.19
CA ALA A 165 0.98 -53.07 42.78
C ALA A 165 1.96 -53.83 43.71
N GLU A 166 2.48 -53.18 44.75
CA GLU A 166 3.35 -53.77 45.77
C GLU A 166 2.70 -53.65 47.16
N SER A 167 1.69 -54.48 47.44
CA SER A 167 1.19 -54.80 48.79
C SER A 167 0.37 -56.09 48.74
#